data_AF-A0A816HQL7-F1
#
_entry.id   AF-A0A816HQL7-F1
#
_cell.length_a   1.000
_cell.length_b   1.000
_cell.length_c   1.000
_cell.angle_alpha   90.00
_cell.angle_beta   90.00
_cell.angle_gamma   90.00
#
_symmetry.space_group_name_H-M   'P 1'
#
loop_
_entity.id
_entity.type
_entity.pdbx_description
1 polymer ?
#
loop_
_entity_poly.entity_id
_entity_poly.type
_entity_poly.pdbx_seq_one_letter_code
_entity_poly.pdbx_strand_id
1 'polypeptide(L)'
;MNETLTYFWIQIVHYAREATKNPTNDFPGFLLMNPQLLNESEFPLVYYKRETLFGDAAKKGVVLPDVKKLPDILPSATPTIATNQIKDQSIEKLDDDEFLRQFEACTLTNWSHKTHVRMAWLYLTRDGRRTGVNKIFDGIKNFIANSDTARKTTFHFTMTYFWIQMIDLAIAQSPKDLTFEEFLRQNPQLMNGGLFLEYYKKETMLNNPTARQEMVLPDIKPLPT
;
A
#
# COMPACT_ATOMS: atom_id res chain seq x y z
N MET A 1 12.23 12.90 -14.86
CA MET A 1 12.30 11.49 -14.40
C MET A 1 13.26 11.46 -13.22
N ASN A 2 12.94 10.76 -12.12
CA ASN A 2 13.87 10.64 -10.98
C ASN A 2 14.73 9.37 -11.20
N GLU A 3 15.97 9.57 -11.64
CA GLU A 3 16.87 8.45 -11.99
C GLU A 3 17.24 7.63 -10.75
N THR A 4 17.39 8.28 -9.59
CA THR A 4 17.66 7.59 -8.31
C THR A 4 16.51 6.68 -7.90
N LEU A 5 15.26 7.15 -8.01
CA LEU A 5 14.08 6.34 -7.69
C LEU A 5 13.92 5.17 -8.66
N THR A 6 14.26 5.37 -9.93
CA THR A 6 14.25 4.32 -10.96
C THR A 6 15.31 3.26 -10.65
N TYR A 7 16.53 3.69 -10.34
CA TYR A 7 17.62 2.80 -9.93
C TYR A 7 17.26 1.97 -8.69
N PHE A 8 16.68 2.63 -7.67
CA PHE A 8 16.21 1.97 -6.46
C PHE A 8 15.26 0.81 -6.77
N TRP A 9 14.20 1.07 -7.54
CA TRP A 9 13.19 0.05 -7.85
C TRP A 9 13.75 -1.10 -8.69
N ILE A 10 14.66 -0.83 -9.63
CA ILE A 10 15.34 -1.89 -10.38
C ILE A 10 16.10 -2.83 -9.45
N GLN A 11 16.89 -2.29 -8.52
CA GLN A 11 17.69 -3.11 -7.59
C GLN A 11 16.81 -3.90 -6.64
N ILE A 12 15.79 -3.25 -6.08
CA ILE A 12 14.87 -3.88 -5.12
C ILE A 12 14.04 -4.99 -5.77
N VAL A 13 13.50 -4.77 -6.97
CA VAL A 13 12.71 -5.78 -7.67
C VAL A 13 13.59 -6.96 -8.09
N HIS A 14 14.81 -6.67 -8.55
CA HIS A 14 15.79 -7.71 -8.88
C HIS A 14 16.16 -8.55 -7.66
N TYR A 15 16.46 -7.92 -6.52
CA TYR A 15 16.71 -8.62 -5.25
C TYR A 15 15.49 -9.46 -4.82
N ALA A 16 14.29 -8.89 -4.82
CA ALA A 16 13.06 -9.59 -4.43
C ALA A 16 12.78 -10.81 -5.31
N ARG A 17 13.12 -10.74 -6.60
CA ARG A 17 12.96 -11.86 -7.54
C ARG A 17 13.92 -13.01 -7.24
N GLU A 18 15.15 -12.70 -6.86
CA GLU A 18 16.18 -13.71 -6.55
C GLU A 18 16.04 -14.28 -5.13
N ALA A 19 15.64 -13.45 -4.16
CA ALA A 19 15.56 -13.81 -2.76
C ALA A 19 14.28 -14.58 -2.40
N THR A 20 13.21 -14.43 -3.18
CA THR A 20 11.88 -14.89 -2.81
C THR A 20 11.38 -15.95 -3.79
N LYS A 21 11.08 -17.15 -3.27
CA LYS A 21 10.41 -18.19 -4.07
C LYS A 21 8.97 -17.76 -4.33
N ASN A 22 8.61 -17.65 -5.61
CA ASN A 22 7.25 -17.37 -6.05
C ASN A 22 6.53 -18.68 -6.42
N PRO A 23 5.74 -19.28 -5.50
CA PRO A 23 5.17 -20.61 -5.69
C PRO A 23 4.12 -20.67 -6.82
N THR A 24 3.47 -19.55 -7.14
CA THR A 24 2.47 -19.46 -8.21
C THR A 24 3.08 -19.08 -9.56
N ASN A 25 4.36 -18.68 -9.57
CA ASN A 25 5.11 -18.25 -10.75
C ASN A 25 4.42 -17.15 -11.58
N ASP A 26 3.60 -16.31 -10.94
CA ASP A 26 2.89 -15.19 -11.54
C ASP A 26 3.20 -13.86 -10.81
N PHE A 27 2.92 -12.74 -11.46
CA PHE A 27 3.20 -11.42 -10.87
C PHE A 27 2.42 -11.14 -9.57
N PRO A 28 1.14 -11.53 -9.43
CA PRO A 28 0.42 -11.30 -8.18
C PRO A 28 0.97 -12.13 -7.01
N GLY A 29 1.40 -13.38 -7.23
CA GLY A 29 2.10 -14.15 -6.20
C GLY A 29 3.47 -13.56 -5.85
N PHE A 30 4.20 -13.00 -6.82
CA PHE A 30 5.42 -12.27 -6.55
C PHE A 30 5.18 -11.06 -5.63
N LEU A 31 4.12 -10.29 -5.86
CA LEU A 31 3.74 -9.16 -5.00
C LEU A 31 3.22 -9.62 -3.63
N LEU A 32 2.50 -10.74 -3.56
CA LEU A 32 2.05 -11.32 -2.29
C LEU A 32 3.23 -11.70 -1.40
N MET A 33 4.30 -12.23 -2.01
CA MET A 33 5.52 -12.61 -1.31
C MET A 33 6.45 -11.41 -1.05
N ASN A 34 6.25 -10.28 -1.72
CA ASN A 34 7.03 -9.06 -1.55
C ASN A 34 6.12 -7.82 -1.39
N PRO A 35 5.26 -7.77 -0.36
CA PRO A 35 4.22 -6.74 -0.23
C PRO A 35 4.80 -5.34 -0.02
N GLN A 36 6.04 -5.22 0.46
CA GLN A 36 6.76 -3.96 0.61
C GLN A 36 6.93 -3.20 -0.72
N LEU A 37 6.92 -3.90 -1.85
CA LEU A 37 7.04 -3.29 -3.19
C LEU A 37 5.85 -2.40 -3.55
N LEU A 38 4.72 -2.57 -2.86
CA LEU A 38 3.49 -1.81 -3.08
C LEU A 38 3.49 -0.46 -2.36
N ASN A 39 4.48 -0.23 -1.49
CA ASN A 39 4.61 1.02 -0.76
C ASN A 39 5.53 2.00 -1.51
N GLU A 40 5.04 2.52 -2.62
CA GLU A 40 5.83 3.31 -3.56
C GLU A 40 6.42 4.59 -2.95
N SER A 41 5.73 5.18 -1.96
CA SER A 41 6.10 6.45 -1.35
C SER A 41 7.01 6.33 -0.13
N GLU A 42 6.83 5.28 0.69
CA GLU A 42 7.57 5.14 1.95
C GLU A 42 8.70 4.11 1.85
N PHE A 43 8.58 3.08 1.02
CA PHE A 43 9.62 2.04 0.96
C PHE A 43 11.01 2.56 0.55
N PRO A 44 11.14 3.46 -0.45
CA PRO A 44 12.42 4.10 -0.75
C PRO A 44 13.02 4.88 0.43
N LEU A 45 12.19 5.42 1.32
CA LEU A 45 12.63 6.23 2.47
C LEU A 45 13.25 5.40 3.60
N VAL A 46 13.14 4.07 3.53
CA VAL A 46 13.91 3.15 4.40
C VAL A 46 15.41 3.21 4.06
N TYR A 47 15.74 3.54 2.81
CA TYR A 47 17.10 3.53 2.29
C TYR A 47 17.64 4.94 2.08
N TYR A 48 16.77 5.89 1.76
CA TYR A 48 17.13 7.28 1.45
C TYR A 48 16.51 8.27 2.43
N LYS A 49 17.25 9.33 2.76
CA LYS A 49 16.65 10.53 3.33
C LYS A 49 15.77 11.19 2.28
N ARG A 50 14.72 11.88 2.74
CA ARG A 50 13.76 12.53 1.85
C ARG A 50 14.41 13.62 1.02
N GLU A 51 15.33 14.38 1.61
CA GLU A 51 16.06 15.46 0.97
C GLU A 51 16.97 14.93 -0.14
N THR A 52 17.57 13.75 0.08
CA THR A 52 18.42 13.06 -0.87
C THR A 52 17.59 12.54 -2.04
N LEU A 53 16.50 11.80 -1.76
CA LEU A 53 15.70 11.15 -2.79
C LEU A 53 14.93 12.13 -3.69
N PHE A 54 14.46 13.26 -3.15
CA PHE A 54 13.67 14.24 -3.87
C PHE A 54 14.44 15.53 -4.23
N GLY A 55 15.73 15.60 -3.86
CA GLY A 55 16.62 16.70 -4.19
C GLY A 55 16.96 16.75 -5.68
N ASP A 56 17.52 17.89 -6.12
CA ASP A 56 17.85 18.09 -7.54
C ASP A 56 18.97 17.18 -8.05
N ALA A 57 19.86 16.72 -7.17
CA ALA A 57 20.89 15.74 -7.51
C ALA A 57 20.27 14.40 -7.95
N ALA A 58 19.24 13.91 -7.25
CA ALA A 58 18.56 12.65 -7.58
C ALA A 58 17.77 12.70 -8.90
N LYS A 59 17.41 13.90 -9.35
CA LYS A 59 16.79 14.12 -10.68
C LYS A 59 17.81 14.21 -11.81
N LYS A 60 19.06 14.54 -11.51
CA LYS A 60 20.16 14.75 -12.47
C LYS A 60 21.12 13.56 -12.57
N GLY A 61 20.95 12.55 -11.72
CA GLY A 61 21.76 11.34 -11.71
C GLY A 61 21.33 10.37 -10.61
N VAL A 62 21.96 9.19 -10.62
CA VAL A 62 21.79 8.18 -9.56
C VAL A 62 22.61 8.58 -8.33
N VAL A 63 21.91 8.74 -7.21
CA VAL A 63 22.50 8.93 -5.88
C VAL A 63 22.33 7.62 -5.10
N LEU A 64 23.38 7.20 -4.40
CA LEU A 64 23.32 5.99 -3.57
C LEU A 64 22.58 6.28 -2.26
N PRO A 65 21.95 5.26 -1.63
CA PRO A 65 21.18 5.49 -0.42
C PRO A 65 22.07 5.86 0.78
N ASP A 66 21.58 6.79 1.58
CA ASP A 66 22.29 7.47 2.67
C ASP A 66 21.73 7.14 4.07
N VAL A 67 20.67 6.34 4.16
CA VAL A 67 20.12 5.80 5.42
C VAL A 67 20.54 4.34 5.61
N LYS A 68 20.33 3.50 4.59
CA LYS A 68 20.63 2.07 4.62
C LYS A 68 21.12 1.62 3.26
N LYS A 69 22.14 0.76 3.21
CA LYS A 69 22.63 0.18 1.95
C LYS A 69 21.55 -0.71 1.30
N LEU A 70 21.50 -0.71 -0.03
CA LEU A 70 20.64 -1.66 -0.76
C LEU A 70 21.09 -3.09 -0.49
N PRO A 71 20.15 -4.04 -0.45
CA PRO A 71 20.49 -5.45 -0.32
C PRO A 71 21.27 -5.90 -1.55
N ASP A 72 22.31 -6.71 -1.32
CA ASP A 72 23.21 -7.20 -2.37
C ASP A 72 22.94 -8.69 -2.63
N ILE A 73 23.16 -9.13 -3.87
CA ILE A 73 22.83 -10.51 -4.31
C ILE A 73 24.07 -11.41 -4.28
N LEU A 74 25.26 -10.82 -4.11
CA LEU A 74 26.50 -11.58 -3.97
C LEU A 74 26.58 -12.26 -2.60
N PRO A 75 26.92 -13.57 -2.54
CA PRO A 75 27.09 -14.27 -1.28
C PRO A 75 28.40 -13.80 -0.64
N SER A 76 28.34 -12.74 0.15
CA SER A 76 29.36 -12.51 1.17
C SER A 76 29.00 -13.41 2.35
N ALA A 77 29.92 -14.31 2.66
CA ALA A 77 29.82 -15.25 3.77
C ALA A 77 29.28 -14.55 5.03
N THR A 78 28.35 -15.22 5.69
CA THR A 78 27.70 -14.77 6.92
C THR A 78 28.76 -14.32 7.94
N PRO A 79 28.45 -13.28 8.70
CA PRO A 79 28.16 -13.58 10.09
C PRO A 79 26.82 -12.99 10.51
N THR A 80 26.10 -13.81 11.28
CA THR A 80 25.03 -13.46 12.19
C THR A 80 25.31 -12.11 12.85
N ILE A 81 24.58 -11.07 12.47
CA ILE A 81 24.54 -9.82 13.23
C ILE A 81 23.25 -9.83 14.03
N ALA A 82 23.45 -9.88 15.35
CA ALA A 82 22.43 -9.78 16.37
C ALA A 82 21.41 -8.69 16.06
N THR A 83 20.15 -9.09 16.13
CA THR A 83 18.97 -8.24 16.05
C THR A 83 19.00 -7.24 17.21
N ASN A 84 19.64 -6.09 17.01
CA ASN A 84 19.37 -4.93 17.84
C ASN A 84 17.95 -4.47 17.50
N GLN A 85 17.07 -4.71 18.47
CA GLN A 85 15.67 -4.36 18.51
C GLN A 85 15.48 -2.85 18.33
N ILE A 86 15.41 -2.41 17.08
CA ILE A 86 14.48 -1.34 16.74
C ILE A 86 13.12 -2.02 16.77
N LYS A 87 12.18 -1.50 17.58
CA LYS A 87 10.80 -1.99 17.68
C LYS A 87 10.11 -1.88 16.32
N ASP A 88 10.37 -2.85 15.46
CA ASP A 88 9.57 -3.18 14.31
C ASP A 88 8.27 -3.78 14.87
N GLN A 89 7.31 -2.92 15.17
CA GLN A 89 5.93 -3.36 15.27
C GLN A 89 5.51 -3.74 13.85
N SER A 90 5.86 -4.95 13.43
CA SER A 90 5.37 -5.53 12.19
C SER A 90 3.85 -5.57 12.30
N ILE A 91 3.16 -4.58 11.73
CA ILE A 91 1.70 -4.47 11.71
C ILE A 91 1.04 -5.71 11.07
N GLU A 92 1.82 -6.48 10.31
CA GLU A 92 1.48 -7.81 9.80
C GLU A 92 1.16 -8.86 10.90
N LYS A 93 1.49 -8.60 12.17
CA LYS A 93 1.19 -9.49 13.30
C LYS A 93 0.15 -8.96 14.28
N LEU A 94 -0.37 -7.74 14.08
CA LEU A 94 -1.47 -7.26 14.91
C LEU A 94 -2.71 -8.11 14.63
N ASP A 95 -3.42 -8.51 15.68
CA ASP A 95 -4.78 -8.99 15.54
C ASP A 95 -5.68 -7.89 14.98
N ASP A 96 -6.81 -8.28 14.40
CA ASP A 96 -7.69 -7.35 13.68
C ASP A 96 -8.30 -6.28 14.61
N ASP A 97 -8.54 -6.60 15.88
CA ASP A 97 -9.13 -5.68 16.84
C ASP A 97 -8.11 -4.62 17.28
N GLU A 98 -6.89 -5.04 17.58
CA GLU A 98 -5.79 -4.14 17.89
C GLU A 98 -5.40 -3.28 16.69
N PHE A 99 -5.42 -3.85 15.48
CA PHE A 99 -5.21 -3.09 14.25
C PHE A 99 -6.24 -1.97 14.08
N LEU A 100 -7.54 -2.26 14.21
CA LEU A 100 -8.58 -1.22 14.13
C LEU A 100 -8.48 -0.22 15.28
N ARG A 101 -8.18 -0.69 16.50
CA ARG A 101 -8.01 0.20 17.66
C ARG A 101 -6.89 1.21 17.44
N GLN A 102 -5.74 0.78 16.91
CA GLN A 102 -4.63 1.68 16.58
C GLN A 102 -4.96 2.63 15.43
N PHE A 103 -5.71 2.15 14.42
CA PHE A 103 -6.20 2.99 13.34
C PHE A 103 -7.14 4.08 13.87
N GLU A 104 -8.15 3.72 14.65
CA GLU A 104 -9.13 4.65 15.22
C GLU A 104 -8.49 5.65 16.19
N ALA A 105 -7.50 5.20 16.97
CA ALA A 105 -6.70 6.06 17.86
C ALA A 105 -5.65 6.91 17.13
N CYS A 106 -5.53 6.80 15.80
CA CYS A 106 -4.54 7.50 14.98
C CYS A 106 -3.06 7.20 15.35
N THR A 107 -2.81 6.07 16.03
CA THR A 107 -1.48 5.65 16.49
C THR A 107 -0.81 4.63 15.58
N LEU A 108 -1.50 4.15 14.54
CA LEU A 108 -0.96 3.21 13.57
C LEU A 108 0.27 3.82 12.85
N THR A 109 1.36 3.06 12.78
CA THR A 109 2.64 3.55 12.23
C THR A 109 2.87 3.20 10.76
N ASN A 110 2.06 2.30 10.18
CA ASN A 110 2.12 1.92 8.77
C ASN A 110 0.86 2.36 8.02
N TRP A 111 1.03 3.24 7.03
CA TRP A 111 -0.05 3.81 6.21
C TRP A 111 0.05 3.38 4.73
N SER A 112 0.28 2.08 4.50
CA SER A 112 0.45 1.47 3.16
C SER A 112 -0.88 1.15 2.46
N HIS A 113 -0.84 0.82 1.16
CA HIS A 113 -2.00 0.30 0.42
C HIS A 113 -2.65 -0.91 1.12
N LYS A 114 -1.85 -1.89 1.56
CA LYS A 114 -2.32 -3.08 2.31
C LYS A 114 -3.10 -2.69 3.57
N THR A 115 -2.62 -1.66 4.29
CA THR A 115 -3.31 -1.11 5.47
C THR A 115 -4.73 -0.64 5.12
N HIS A 116 -4.87 0.14 4.04
CA HIS A 116 -6.16 0.66 3.60
C HIS A 116 -7.11 -0.46 3.20
N VAL A 117 -6.62 -1.46 2.45
CA VAL A 117 -7.41 -2.63 2.04
C VAL A 117 -7.85 -3.44 3.27
N ARG A 118 -6.96 -3.69 4.24
CA ARG A 118 -7.29 -4.40 5.48
C ARG A 118 -8.37 -3.69 6.28
N MET A 119 -8.21 -2.39 6.49
CA MET A 119 -9.18 -1.58 7.22
C MET A 119 -10.57 -1.59 6.54
N ALA A 120 -10.61 -1.39 5.21
CA ALA A 120 -11.86 -1.43 4.47
C ALA A 120 -12.52 -2.82 4.52
N TRP A 121 -11.75 -3.89 4.34
CA TRP A 121 -12.25 -5.26 4.45
C TRP A 121 -12.84 -5.55 5.83
N LEU A 122 -12.19 -5.13 6.92
CA LEU A 122 -12.69 -5.33 8.27
C LEU A 122 -14.01 -4.62 8.53
N TYR A 123 -14.12 -3.33 8.17
CA TYR A 123 -15.38 -2.60 8.36
C TYR A 123 -16.51 -3.15 7.48
N LEU A 124 -16.22 -3.56 6.24
CA LEU A 124 -17.26 -4.11 5.35
C LEU A 124 -17.74 -5.49 5.81
N THR A 125 -16.84 -6.36 6.28
CA THR A 125 -17.19 -7.71 6.75
C THR A 125 -17.87 -7.71 8.12
N ARG A 126 -17.46 -6.83 9.04
CA ARG A 126 -17.99 -6.77 10.42
C ARG A 126 -19.25 -5.92 10.55
N ASP A 127 -19.29 -4.77 9.91
CA ASP A 127 -20.39 -3.80 10.06
C ASP A 127 -21.36 -3.78 8.87
N GLY A 128 -21.03 -4.52 7.80
CA GLY A 128 -21.76 -4.50 6.54
C GLY A 128 -21.56 -3.19 5.77
N ARG A 129 -21.93 -3.21 4.48
CA ARG A 129 -21.65 -2.11 3.55
C ARG A 129 -22.14 -0.74 4.03
N ARG A 130 -23.39 -0.64 4.49
CA ARG A 130 -24.02 0.65 4.85
C ARG A 130 -23.25 1.37 5.96
N THR A 131 -22.88 0.66 7.02
CA THR A 131 -22.17 1.22 8.16
C THR A 131 -20.67 1.30 7.87
N GLY A 132 -20.10 0.25 7.25
CA GLY A 132 -18.69 0.15 6.96
C GLY A 132 -18.18 1.26 6.04
N VAL A 133 -18.95 1.64 5.01
CA VAL A 133 -18.61 2.78 4.13
C VAL A 133 -18.39 4.04 4.96
N ASN A 134 -19.33 4.41 5.84
CA ASN A 134 -19.21 5.62 6.64
C ASN A 134 -17.97 5.57 7.55
N LYS A 135 -17.74 4.42 8.23
CA LYS A 135 -16.56 4.22 9.06
C LYS A 135 -15.25 4.36 8.29
N ILE A 136 -15.18 3.85 7.06
CA ILE A 136 -14.00 3.98 6.19
C ILE A 136 -13.73 5.44 5.85
N PHE A 137 -14.76 6.16 5.38
CA PHE A 137 -14.62 7.57 5.01
C PHE A 137 -14.21 8.44 6.21
N ASP A 138 -14.89 8.29 7.34
CA ASP A 138 -14.63 9.09 8.54
C ASP A 138 -13.29 8.72 9.17
N GLY A 139 -12.97 7.42 9.23
CA GLY A 139 -11.72 6.91 9.75
C GLY A 139 -10.51 7.42 8.95
N ILE A 140 -10.54 7.34 7.62
CA ILE A 140 -9.42 7.84 6.79
C ILE A 140 -9.24 9.35 6.98
N LYS A 141 -10.34 10.13 6.97
CA LYS A 141 -10.27 11.58 7.19
C LYS A 141 -9.69 11.91 8.57
N ASN A 142 -10.16 11.23 9.61
CA ASN A 142 -9.67 11.39 10.98
C ASN A 142 -8.19 11.05 11.09
N PHE A 143 -7.77 9.93 10.49
CA PHE A 143 -6.38 9.49 10.51
C PHE A 143 -5.45 10.47 9.80
N ILE A 144 -5.84 10.98 8.62
CA ILE A 144 -5.06 11.98 7.89
C ILE A 144 -4.93 13.29 8.70
N ALA A 145 -5.99 13.69 9.39
CA ALA A 145 -5.99 14.93 10.17
C ALA A 145 -5.13 14.85 11.44
N ASN A 146 -5.08 13.68 12.09
CA ASN A 146 -4.54 13.55 13.45
C ASN A 146 -3.30 12.66 13.58
N SER A 147 -2.93 11.89 12.55
CA SER A 147 -1.75 11.03 12.59
C SER A 147 -0.52 11.69 11.98
N ASP A 148 0.61 11.58 12.69
CA ASP A 148 1.92 12.01 12.19
C ASP A 148 2.34 11.22 10.93
N THR A 149 1.95 9.94 10.87
CA THR A 149 2.25 9.04 9.74
C THR A 149 1.60 9.53 8.44
N ALA A 150 0.44 10.17 8.52
CA ALA A 150 -0.35 10.59 7.36
C ALA A 150 -0.27 12.10 7.06
N ARG A 151 0.58 12.86 7.75
CA ARG A 151 0.65 14.33 7.71
C ARG A 151 0.84 14.94 6.31
N LYS A 152 1.42 14.19 5.36
CA LYS A 152 1.66 14.63 3.97
C LYS A 152 0.68 14.03 2.95
N THR A 153 -0.26 13.22 3.42
CA THR A 153 -1.29 12.60 2.60
C THR A 153 -2.53 13.49 2.60
N THR A 154 -3.30 13.45 1.52
CA THR A 154 -4.59 14.15 1.44
C THR A 154 -5.68 13.15 1.10
N PHE A 155 -6.87 13.41 1.62
CA PHE A 155 -8.03 12.59 1.34
C PHE A 155 -8.41 12.68 -0.15
N HIS A 156 -8.87 11.55 -0.72
CA HIS A 156 -9.35 11.48 -2.08
C HIS A 156 -10.66 10.69 -2.13
N PHE A 157 -11.76 11.38 -2.40
CA PHE A 157 -13.10 10.81 -2.35
C PHE A 157 -13.31 9.68 -3.36
N THR A 158 -13.13 9.98 -4.65
CA THR A 158 -13.39 8.99 -5.73
C THR A 158 -12.49 7.76 -5.59
N MET A 159 -11.20 7.94 -5.26
CA MET A 159 -10.28 6.82 -5.03
C MET A 159 -10.72 5.93 -3.86
N THR A 160 -11.10 6.54 -2.73
CA THR A 160 -11.63 5.79 -1.57
C THR A 160 -12.89 5.00 -1.96
N TYR A 161 -13.83 5.64 -2.66
CA TYR A 161 -15.04 4.97 -3.13
C TYR A 161 -14.75 3.81 -4.09
N PHE A 162 -13.84 4.01 -5.04
CA PHE A 162 -13.40 2.96 -5.96
C PHE A 162 -12.94 1.72 -5.20
N TRP A 163 -12.04 1.88 -4.23
CA TRP A 163 -11.52 0.76 -3.44
C TRP A 163 -12.60 0.08 -2.61
N ILE A 164 -13.50 0.84 -2.00
CA ILE A 164 -14.67 0.29 -1.30
C ILE A 164 -15.48 -0.61 -2.25
N GLN A 165 -15.78 -0.16 -3.47
CA GLN A 165 -16.57 -0.94 -4.42
C GLN A 165 -15.84 -2.22 -4.84
N MET A 166 -14.54 -2.15 -5.12
CA MET A 166 -13.75 -3.32 -5.53
C MET A 166 -13.63 -4.36 -4.40
N ILE A 167 -13.45 -3.90 -3.16
CA ILE A 167 -13.33 -4.77 -1.99
C ILE A 167 -14.69 -5.40 -1.66
N ASP A 168 -15.78 -4.62 -1.68
CA ASP A 168 -17.13 -5.09 -1.41
C ASP A 168 -17.57 -6.16 -2.42
N LEU A 169 -17.30 -5.95 -3.71
CA LEU A 169 -17.54 -6.96 -4.74
C LEU A 169 -16.73 -8.24 -4.50
N ALA A 170 -15.43 -8.10 -4.20
CA ALA A 170 -14.57 -9.24 -3.90
C ALA A 170 -15.06 -10.01 -2.67
N ILE A 171 -15.54 -9.33 -1.63
CA ILE A 171 -16.17 -9.95 -0.46
C ILE A 171 -17.41 -10.73 -0.88
N ALA A 172 -18.28 -10.15 -1.70
CA ALA A 172 -19.51 -10.80 -2.16
C ALA A 172 -19.25 -12.05 -3.02
N GLN A 173 -18.13 -12.10 -3.73
CA GLN A 173 -17.70 -13.23 -4.57
C GLN A 173 -16.86 -14.28 -3.83
N SER A 174 -16.39 -13.95 -2.63
CA SER A 174 -15.55 -14.84 -1.82
C SER A 174 -16.38 -15.69 -0.85
N PRO A 175 -15.87 -16.87 -0.43
CA PRO A 175 -16.42 -17.58 0.72
C PRO A 175 -16.52 -16.68 1.96
N LYS A 176 -17.50 -16.98 2.82
CA LYS A 176 -17.60 -16.35 4.14
C LYS A 176 -16.48 -16.86 5.06
N ASP A 177 -16.22 -16.09 6.12
CA ASP A 177 -15.32 -16.46 7.23
C ASP A 177 -13.84 -16.66 6.84
N LEU A 178 -13.39 -16.04 5.75
CA LEU A 178 -11.97 -15.98 5.41
C LEU A 178 -11.21 -15.07 6.38
N THR A 179 -9.97 -15.44 6.69
CA THR A 179 -9.00 -14.49 7.21
C THR A 179 -8.63 -13.46 6.15
N PHE A 180 -8.12 -12.29 6.56
CA PHE A 180 -7.69 -11.25 5.62
C PHE A 180 -6.64 -11.75 4.61
N GLU A 181 -5.69 -12.58 5.06
CA GLU A 181 -4.63 -13.11 4.18
C GLU A 181 -5.18 -14.15 3.18
N GLU A 182 -6.18 -14.94 3.55
CA GLU A 182 -6.87 -15.83 2.62
C GLU A 182 -7.70 -15.05 1.59
N PHE A 183 -8.38 -13.99 2.04
CA PHE A 183 -9.12 -13.09 1.16
C PHE A 183 -8.21 -12.44 0.11
N LEU A 184 -7.04 -11.92 0.52
CA LEU A 184 -6.07 -11.35 -0.42
C LEU A 184 -5.49 -12.39 -1.39
N ARG A 185 -5.25 -13.61 -0.93
CA ARG A 185 -4.76 -14.69 -1.80
C ARG A 185 -5.75 -15.05 -2.90
N GLN A 186 -7.06 -14.98 -2.60
CA GLN A 186 -8.11 -15.21 -3.59
C GLN A 186 -8.39 -13.99 -4.48
N ASN A 187 -8.05 -12.79 -4.01
CA ASN A 187 -8.31 -11.52 -4.70
C ASN A 187 -7.03 -10.70 -4.89
N PRO A 188 -6.00 -11.24 -5.55
CA PRO A 188 -4.69 -10.62 -5.58
C PRO A 188 -4.66 -9.31 -6.40
N GLN A 189 -5.66 -9.09 -7.28
CA GLN A 189 -5.86 -7.83 -7.98
C GLN A 189 -6.05 -6.64 -7.03
N LEU A 190 -6.56 -6.86 -5.82
CA LEU A 190 -6.75 -5.79 -4.84
C LEU A 190 -5.42 -5.22 -4.32
N MET A 191 -4.31 -5.93 -4.51
CA MET A 191 -2.98 -5.44 -4.16
C MET A 191 -2.34 -4.59 -5.27
N ASN A 192 -2.91 -4.57 -6.47
CA ASN A 192 -2.46 -3.68 -7.54
C ASN A 192 -2.97 -2.24 -7.28
N GLY A 193 -2.15 -1.38 -6.68
CA GLY A 193 -2.51 0.02 -6.42
C GLY A 193 -2.90 0.83 -7.67
N GLY A 194 -2.51 0.37 -8.87
CA GLY A 194 -2.87 0.96 -10.15
C GLY A 194 -4.17 0.45 -10.77
N LEU A 195 -4.93 -0.45 -10.11
CA LEU A 195 -6.14 -1.07 -10.66
C LEU A 195 -7.19 -0.05 -11.14
N PHE A 196 -7.26 1.12 -10.50
CA PHE A 196 -8.17 2.19 -10.89
C PHE A 196 -7.93 2.69 -12.33
N LEU A 197 -6.72 2.54 -12.88
CA LEU A 197 -6.37 2.97 -14.24
C LEU A 197 -7.07 2.16 -15.33
N GLU A 198 -7.67 1.01 -14.98
CA GLU A 198 -8.53 0.29 -15.91
C GLU A 198 -9.93 0.91 -16.06
N TYR A 199 -10.32 1.75 -15.10
CA TYR A 199 -11.67 2.34 -15.01
C TYR A 199 -11.63 3.85 -15.26
N TYR A 200 -10.55 4.50 -14.85
CA TYR A 200 -10.38 5.94 -14.91
C TYR A 200 -9.13 6.33 -15.70
N LYS A 201 -9.27 7.35 -16.55
CA LYS A 201 -8.11 8.08 -17.10
C LYS A 201 -7.37 8.78 -15.96
N LYS A 202 -6.06 9.00 -16.16
CA LYS A 202 -5.23 9.73 -15.18
C LYS A 202 -5.73 11.15 -14.99
N GLU A 203 -6.20 11.78 -16.05
CA GLU A 203 -6.75 13.14 -16.02
C GLU A 203 -7.97 13.22 -15.09
N THR A 204 -8.86 12.23 -15.18
CA THR A 204 -10.08 12.15 -14.40
C THR A 204 -9.83 11.78 -12.95
N MET A 205 -8.93 10.83 -12.67
CA MET A 205 -8.65 10.42 -11.29
C MET A 205 -7.67 11.36 -10.59
N LEU A 206 -6.54 11.68 -11.22
CA LEU A 206 -5.40 12.32 -10.54
C LEU A 206 -5.37 13.85 -10.71
N ASN A 207 -5.80 14.35 -11.87
CA ASN A 207 -5.68 15.78 -12.20
C ASN A 207 -6.98 16.55 -11.99
N ASN A 208 -8.10 15.88 -11.72
CA ASN A 208 -9.39 16.50 -11.49
C ASN A 208 -9.60 16.82 -9.99
N PRO A 209 -9.65 18.11 -9.59
CA PRO A 209 -9.90 18.48 -8.19
C PRO A 209 -11.24 17.97 -7.66
N THR A 210 -12.26 17.89 -8.51
CA THR A 210 -13.60 17.40 -8.14
C THR A 210 -13.56 15.94 -7.69
N ALA A 211 -12.78 15.09 -8.36
CA ALA A 211 -12.65 13.68 -7.98
C ALA A 211 -12.06 13.47 -6.57
N ARG A 212 -11.33 14.46 -6.05
CA ARG A 212 -10.82 14.43 -4.67
C ARG A 212 -11.89 14.78 -3.63
N GLN A 213 -12.88 15.59 -4.00
CA GLN A 213 -13.89 16.13 -3.07
C GLN A 213 -15.18 15.31 -3.09
N GLU A 214 -15.58 14.81 -4.24
CA GLU A 214 -16.82 14.07 -4.44
C GLU A 214 -16.63 12.88 -5.38
N MET A 215 -17.68 12.05 -5.52
CA MET A 215 -17.66 10.88 -6.38
C MET A 215 -17.82 11.28 -7.85
N VAL A 216 -16.86 10.89 -8.67
CA VAL A 216 -16.92 11.00 -10.13
C VAL A 216 -16.97 9.60 -10.74
N LEU A 217 -17.85 9.42 -11.73
CA LEU A 217 -17.98 8.14 -12.42
C LEU A 217 -16.75 7.84 -13.29
N PRO A 218 -16.40 6.55 -13.50
CA PRO A 218 -15.31 6.20 -14.38
C PRO A 218 -15.60 6.50 -15.85
N ASP A 219 -14.54 6.82 -16.60
CA ASP A 219 -14.58 7.30 -17.98
C ASP A 219 -13.90 6.37 -18.99
N ILE A 220 -13.41 5.20 -18.55
CA ILE A 220 -12.92 4.12 -19.41
C ILE A 220 -13.95 2.98 -19.47
N LYS A 221 -14.36 2.44 -18.32
CA LYS A 221 -15.38 1.38 -18.22
C LYS A 221 -16.15 1.51 -16.90
N PRO A 222 -17.43 1.10 -16.83
CA PRO A 222 -18.22 1.22 -15.61
C PRO A 222 -17.62 0.41 -14.47
N LEU A 223 -17.88 0.84 -13.22
CA LEU A 223 -17.55 0.03 -12.05
C LEU A 223 -18.38 -1.27 -12.07
N PRO A 224 -17.80 -2.39 -11.63
CA PRO A 224 -18.53 -3.65 -11.57
C PRO A 224 -19.63 -3.57 -10.49
N THR A 225 -20.77 -4.19 -10.78
CA THR A 225 -21.98 -4.22 -9.96
C THR A 225 -22.26 -5.62 -9.44
#